data_AF-A0A2G9SN04-F1
#
_entry.id   AF-A0A2G9SN04-F1
#
_cell.length_a   1.000
_cell.length_b   1.000
_cell.length_c   1.000
_cell.angle_alpha   90.00
_cell.angle_beta   90.00
_cell.angle_gamma   90.00
#
_symmetry.space_group_name_H-M   'P 1'
#
loop_
_entity.id
_entity.type
_entity.pdbx_description
1 polymer ?
#
loop_
_entity_poly.entity_id
_entity_poly.type
_entity_poly.pdbx_seq_one_letter_code
_entity_poly.pdbx_strand_id
1 'polypeptide(L)' 'MSPFMKGLLLIERIAALAEAANHHPDITLTYPAVTVQLTTHDSGGLTEKDFALAQQIDTIS' A
#
# COMPACT_ATOMS: atom_id res chain seq x y z
N MET A 1 -17.58 13.22 0.17
CA MET A 1 -16.51 12.57 0.96
C MET A 1 -15.22 13.36 0.80
N SER A 2 -14.58 13.75 1.90
CA SER A 2 -13.35 14.54 1.86
C SER A 2 -12.17 13.73 1.29
N PRO A 3 -11.12 14.38 0.75
CA PRO A 3 -9.89 13.69 0.33
C PRO A 3 -9.28 12.81 1.44
N PHE A 4 -9.34 13.28 2.69
CA PHE A 4 -8.88 12.50 3.84
C PHE A 4 -9.66 11.19 4.01
N MET A 5 -11.00 11.26 3.95
CA MET A 5 -11.84 10.06 4.03
C MET A 5 -11.66 9.13 2.81
N LYS A 6 -11.43 9.69 1.62
CA LYS A 6 -11.07 8.89 0.43
C LYS A 6 -9.74 8.15 0.65
N GLY A 7 -8.74 8.84 1.20
CA GLY A 7 -7.46 8.25 1.58
C GLY A 7 -7.62 7.10 2.58
N LEU A 8 -8.41 7.29 3.64
CA LEU A 8 -8.70 6.22 4.60
C LEU A 8 -9.29 4.96 3.94
N LEU A 9 -10.28 5.13 3.05
CA LEU A 9 -10.86 3.99 2.32
C LEU A 9 -9.89 3.33 1.33
N LEU A 10 -8.97 4.10 0.73
CA LEU A 10 -7.90 3.53 -0.08
C LEU A 10 -6.97 2.67 0.77
N ILE A 11 -6.63 3.13 1.97
CA ILE A 11 -5.77 2.38 2.92
C ILE A 11 -6.44 1.05 3.32
N GLU A 12 -7.74 1.04 3.59
CA GLU A 12 -8.46 -0.21 3.89
C GLU A 12 -8.35 -1.24 2.76
N ARG A 13 -8.44 -0.79 1.50
CA ARG A 13 -8.29 -1.67 0.33
C ARG A 13 -6.85 -2.16 0.17
N ILE A 14 -5.87 -1.28 0.36
CA ILE A 14 -4.44 -1.65 0.32
C ILE A 14 -4.13 -2.67 1.41
N ALA A 15 -4.66 -2.49 2.63
CA ALA A 15 -4.45 -3.42 3.74
C ALA A 15 -4.98 -4.83 3.42
N ALA A 16 -6.15 -4.93 2.78
CA ALA A 16 -6.69 -6.22 2.35
C ALA A 16 -5.80 -6.92 1.30
N LEU A 17 -5.23 -6.17 0.34
CA LEU A 17 -4.28 -6.70 -0.64
C LEU A 17 -2.97 -7.14 0.02
N ALA A 18 -2.45 -6.33 0.95
CA ALA A 18 -1.22 -6.61 1.69
C ALA A 18 -1.33 -7.89 2.54
N GLU A 19 -2.44 -8.06 3.25
CA GLU A 19 -2.72 -9.27 4.04
C GLU A 19 -2.81 -10.51 3.12
N ALA A 20 -3.56 -10.42 2.03
CA ALA A 20 -3.68 -11.52 1.07
C ALA A 20 -2.32 -11.90 0.42
N ALA A 21 -1.44 -10.93 0.24
CA ALA A 21 -0.09 -11.13 -0.29
C ALA A 21 0.93 -11.60 0.76
N ASN A 22 0.57 -11.57 2.06
CA ASN A 22 1.50 -11.70 3.19
C ASN A 22 2.75 -10.82 2.99
N HIS A 23 2.52 -9.56 2.65
CA HIS A 23 3.54 -8.56 2.36
C HIS A 23 3.00 -7.17 2.74
N HIS A 24 3.60 -6.54 3.74
CA HIS A 24 3.01 -5.36 4.38
C HIS A 24 3.78 -4.08 4.02
N PRO A 25 3.13 -3.08 3.39
CA PRO A 25 3.75 -1.78 3.14
C PRO A 25 3.75 -0.89 4.38
N ASP A 26 4.64 0.10 4.38
CA ASP A 26 4.52 1.27 5.23
C ASP A 26 3.60 2.30 4.56
N ILE A 27 2.57 2.76 5.27
CA ILE A 27 1.54 3.66 4.74
C ILE A 27 1.44 4.94 5.59
N THR A 28 1.47 6.09 4.93
CA THR A 28 1.26 7.40 5.56
C THR A 28 0.06 8.11 4.94
N LEU A 29 -0.91 8.54 5.77
CA LEU A 29 -2.02 9.40 5.38
C LEU A 29 -1.78 10.83 5.86
N THR A 30 -1.61 11.76 4.92
CA THR A 30 -1.48 13.20 5.21
C THR A 30 -2.37 13.97 4.25
N TYR A 31 -3.17 14.94 4.68
CA TYR A 31 -4.06 15.64 3.74
C TYR A 31 -3.25 16.37 2.63
N PRO A 32 -3.51 16.14 1.33
CA PRO A 32 -4.57 15.31 0.73
C PRO A 32 -4.12 13.94 0.15
N ALA A 33 -2.93 13.43 0.50
CA ALA A 33 -2.27 12.28 -0.11
C ALA A 33 -2.17 11.02 0.80
N VAL A 34 -2.04 9.87 0.14
CA VAL A 34 -1.60 8.60 0.74
C VAL A 34 -0.25 8.26 0.11
N THR A 35 0.76 8.02 0.95
CA THR A 35 2.07 7.53 0.51
C THR A 35 2.20 6.08 0.91
N VAL A 36 2.60 5.22 -0.04
CA VAL A 36 2.84 3.79 0.17
C VAL A 36 4.31 3.50 -0.14
N GLN A 37 5.00 2.84 0.80
CA GLN A 37 6.37 2.40 0.65
C GLN A 37 6.42 0.87 0.75
N LEU A 38 7.05 0.25 -0.23
CA LEU A 38 7.17 -1.21 -0.34
C LEU A 38 8.65 -1.58 -0.27
N THR A 39 8.99 -2.49 0.65
CA THR A 39 10.29 -3.11 0.74
C THR A 39 10.13 -4.47 1.39
N THR A 40 10.90 -5.45 0.93
CA THR A 40 10.99 -6.74 1.63
C THR A 40 12.07 -6.63 2.70
N HIS A 41 11.63 -6.45 3.96
CA HIS A 41 12.53 -6.19 5.09
C HIS A 41 13.58 -7.29 5.28
N ASP A 42 13.18 -8.55 5.18
CA ASP A 42 14.07 -9.71 5.40
C ASP A 42 15.19 -9.81 4.38
N SER A 43 14.99 -9.31 3.15
CA SER A 43 16.01 -9.27 2.11
C SER A 43 16.83 -7.98 2.10
N GLY A 44 16.49 -7.00 2.94
CA GLY A 44 17.15 -5.69 2.98
C GLY A 44 17.01 -4.88 1.69
N GLY A 45 15.96 -5.13 0.89
CA GLY A 45 15.80 -4.52 -0.42
C GLY A 45 14.54 -4.96 -1.16
N LEU A 46 14.44 -4.57 -2.43
CA LEU A 46 13.28 -4.90 -3.28
C LEU A 46 13.31 -6.36 -3.76
N THR A 47 12.15 -7.00 -3.74
CA THR A 47 11.90 -8.31 -4.33
C THR A 47 10.67 -8.28 -5.23
N GLU A 48 10.39 -9.39 -5.91
CA GLU A 48 9.17 -9.56 -6.71
C GLU A 48 7.88 -9.31 -5.91
N LYS A 49 7.88 -9.55 -4.59
CA LYS A 49 6.73 -9.25 -3.73
C LYS A 49 6.37 -7.77 -3.72
N ASP A 50 7.39 -6.90 -3.71
CA ASP A 50 7.20 -5.45 -3.74
C ASP A 50 6.54 -5.02 -5.04
N PHE A 51 7.05 -5.50 -6.18
CA PHE A 51 6.50 -5.18 -7.49
C PHE A 51 5.09 -5.76 -7.69
N ALA A 52 4.86 -7.00 -7.24
CA ALA A 52 3.55 -7.65 -7.35
C ALA A 52 2.48 -6.92 -6.52
N LEU A 53 2.80 -6.50 -5.30
CA LEU A 53 1.86 -5.73 -4.48
C LEU A 53 1.66 -4.32 -5.03
N ALA A 54 2.71 -3.65 -5.51
CA ALA A 54 2.60 -2.35 -6.18
C ALA A 54 1.63 -2.40 -7.36
N GLN A 55 1.72 -3.46 -8.19
CA GLN A 55 0.81 -3.63 -9.32
C GLN A 55 -0.65 -3.83 -8.88
N GLN A 56 -0.90 -4.59 -7.82
CA GLN A 56 -2.25 -4.75 -7.28
C GLN A 56 -2.81 -3.42 -6.74
N ILE A 57 -1.99 -2.63 -6.05
CA ILE A 57 -2.38 -1.31 -5.53
C ILE A 57 -2.73 -0.37 -6.68
N ASP A 58 -1.97 -0.37 -7.77
CA ASP A 58 -2.24 0.49 -8.95
C ASP A 58 -3.65 0.26 -9.53
N THR A 59 -4.18 -0.97 -9.46
CA THR A 59 -5.54 -1.28 -9.96
C THR A 59 -6.68 -0.68 -9.13
N ILE A 60 -6.41 -0.25 -7.90
CA ILE A 60 -7.42 0.27 -6.95
C ILE A 60 -7.19 1.74 -6.56
N SER A 61 -6.13 2.35 -7.11
CA SER A 61 -5.65 3.71 -6.81
C SER A 61 -6.56 4.80 -7.39
#